data_AF-A0A2N5PWL6-F1
#
_entry.id   AF-A0A2N5PWL6-F1
#
_cell.length_a   1.000
_cell.length_b   1.000
_cell.length_c   1.000
_cell.angle_alpha   90.00
_cell.angle_beta   90.00
_cell.angle_gamma   90.00
#
_symmetry.space_group_name_H-M   'P 1'
#
loop_
_entity.id
_entity.type
_entity.pdbx_description
1 polymer ?
#
loop_
_entity_poly.entity_id
_entity_poly.type
_entity_poly.pdbx_seq_one_letter_code
_entity_poly.pdbx_strand_id
1 'polypeptide(L)'
;MNLEIIHNFEKFLRNKGYSPQTIHAYTKALEQAPDSWNVTEPQLLYEHINYTLTDNNQTFSPSTRHNIGPASSLLFQMQTGEVFRNYDRNQKYKTTRNKELLEEFFKYSTEFKHITSMSATAECHHISVFLDSLDSIPNDWSMLTAEDINQYVCTVFQNTKASSIGRYITSLTSITNIK
;
A
#
# COMPACT_ATOMS: atom_id res chain seq x y z
N MET A 1 15.50 11.89 -15.59
CA MET A 1 14.30 11.24 -16.18
C MET A 1 14.38 11.28 -17.70
N ASN A 2 13.96 10.20 -18.39
CA ASN A 2 13.97 10.14 -19.87
C ASN A 2 12.86 11.04 -20.49
N LEU A 3 13.19 11.75 -21.59
CA LEU A 3 12.28 12.63 -22.34
C LEU A 3 11.03 11.92 -22.88
N GLU A 4 11.15 10.65 -23.29
CA GLU A 4 10.03 9.85 -23.77
C GLU A 4 9.01 9.59 -22.65
N ILE A 5 9.49 9.26 -21.45
CA ILE A 5 8.63 9.06 -20.27
C ILE A 5 7.92 10.36 -19.90
N ILE A 6 8.63 11.49 -19.94
CA ILE A 6 8.05 12.81 -19.71
C ILE A 6 6.94 13.13 -20.73
N HIS A 7 7.18 12.85 -22.01
CA HIS A 7 6.19 13.06 -23.07
C HIS A 7 4.94 12.19 -22.86
N ASN A 8 5.14 10.91 -22.55
CA ASN A 8 4.05 9.97 -22.26
C ASN A 8 3.27 10.39 -21.01
N PHE A 9 3.95 10.89 -19.98
CA PHE A 9 3.34 11.41 -18.76
C PHE A 9 2.46 12.64 -19.04
N GLU A 10 2.93 13.57 -19.86
CA GLU A 10 2.14 14.73 -20.26
C GLU A 10 0.84 14.30 -20.97
N LYS A 11 0.94 13.36 -21.92
CA LYS A 11 -0.21 12.80 -22.64
C LYS A 11 -1.18 12.09 -21.68
N PHE A 12 -0.66 11.31 -20.73
CA PHE A 12 -1.44 10.64 -19.70
C PHE A 12 -2.25 11.63 -18.85
N LEU A 13 -1.63 12.73 -18.41
CA LEU A 13 -2.31 13.77 -17.63
C LEU A 13 -3.38 14.51 -18.45
N ARG A 14 -3.08 14.83 -19.71
CA ARG A 14 -4.08 15.43 -20.64
C ARG A 14 -5.31 14.53 -20.79
N ASN A 15 -5.09 13.24 -21.00
CA ASN A 15 -6.18 12.26 -21.12
C ASN A 15 -7.02 12.12 -19.85
N LYS A 16 -6.42 12.36 -18.67
CA LYS A 16 -7.13 12.40 -17.39
C LYS A 16 -7.84 13.73 -17.10
N GLY A 17 -7.72 14.73 -17.98
CA GLY A 17 -8.39 16.02 -17.83
C GLY A 17 -7.72 16.99 -16.84
N TYR A 18 -6.42 16.83 -16.57
CA TYR A 18 -5.68 17.80 -15.76
C TYR A 18 -5.52 19.15 -16.48
N SER A 19 -5.49 20.25 -15.72
CA SER A 19 -5.29 21.59 -16.28
C SER A 19 -3.88 21.74 -16.87
N PRO A 20 -3.68 22.62 -17.87
CA PRO A 20 -2.35 22.90 -18.43
C PRO A 20 -1.32 23.34 -17.37
N GLN A 21 -1.77 24.08 -16.36
CA GLN A 21 -0.93 24.56 -15.25
C GLN A 21 -0.45 23.40 -14.38
N THR A 22 -1.35 22.47 -14.04
CA THR A 22 -1.01 21.28 -13.25
C THR A 22 -0.09 20.35 -14.04
N ILE A 23 -0.37 20.14 -15.33
CA ILE A 23 0.47 19.35 -16.23
C ILE A 23 1.90 19.93 -16.24
N HIS A 24 2.03 21.25 -16.45
CA HIS A 24 3.33 21.91 -16.45
C HIS A 24 4.08 21.73 -15.13
N ALA A 25 3.41 21.96 -13.99
CA ALA A 25 4.01 21.84 -12.67
C ALA A 25 4.49 20.41 -12.38
N TYR A 26 3.69 19.39 -12.70
CA TYR A 26 4.05 17.99 -12.45
C TYR A 26 5.14 17.50 -13.39
N THR A 27 5.07 17.85 -14.67
CA THR A 27 6.12 17.53 -15.62
C THR A 27 7.45 18.16 -15.22
N LYS A 28 7.45 19.44 -14.83
CA LYS A 28 8.67 20.12 -14.34
C LYS A 28 9.24 19.49 -13.08
N ALA A 29 8.39 18.97 -12.20
CA ALA A 29 8.87 18.24 -11.03
C ALA A 29 9.56 16.93 -11.44
N LEU A 30 8.97 16.16 -12.35
CA LEU A 30 9.54 14.89 -12.82
C LEU A 30 10.82 15.04 -13.66
N GLU A 31 11.05 16.18 -14.31
CA GLU A 31 12.33 16.47 -14.96
C GLU A 31 13.52 16.41 -13.97
N GLN A 32 13.28 16.71 -12.69
CA GLN A 32 14.29 16.64 -11.63
C GLN A 32 14.36 15.25 -10.96
N ALA A 33 13.51 14.30 -11.37
CA ALA A 33 13.54 12.95 -10.82
C ALA A 33 14.73 12.14 -11.39
N PRO A 34 15.35 11.27 -10.56
CA PRO A 34 16.46 10.42 -11.00
C PRO A 34 16.07 9.49 -12.15
N ASP A 35 17.04 9.12 -12.98
CA ASP A 35 16.82 8.15 -14.08
C ASP A 35 16.50 6.73 -13.59
N SER A 36 16.74 6.43 -12.31
CA SER A 36 16.33 5.15 -11.70
C SER A 36 14.81 4.94 -11.76
N TRP A 37 14.02 6.01 -11.91
CA TRP A 37 12.57 5.93 -12.06
C TRP A 37 12.13 5.49 -13.47
N ASN A 38 13.05 5.32 -14.42
CA ASN A 38 12.75 4.87 -15.79
C ASN A 38 12.50 3.35 -15.85
N VAL A 39 11.64 2.81 -14.99
CA VAL A 39 11.34 1.38 -14.87
C VAL A 39 9.84 1.14 -14.86
N THR A 40 9.40 0.01 -15.43
CA THR A 40 7.98 -0.38 -15.45
C THR A 40 7.62 -1.41 -14.38
N GLU A 41 8.63 -2.00 -13.73
CA GLU A 41 8.43 -3.02 -12.71
C GLU A 41 7.93 -2.35 -11.40
N PRO A 42 6.73 -2.71 -10.89
CA PRO A 42 6.08 -1.96 -9.81
C PRO A 42 6.89 -1.92 -8.51
N GLN A 43 7.61 -2.99 -8.13
CA GLN A 43 8.37 -3.01 -6.89
C GLN A 43 9.53 -2.04 -6.98
N LEU A 44 10.35 -2.18 -8.03
CA LEU A 44 11.51 -1.31 -8.24
C LEU A 44 11.11 0.16 -8.34
N LEU A 45 10.04 0.47 -9.07
CA LEU A 45 9.58 1.85 -9.20
C LEU A 45 9.15 2.43 -7.84
N TYR A 46 8.39 1.66 -7.06
CA TYR A 46 7.93 2.07 -5.74
C TYR A 46 9.10 2.32 -4.78
N GLU A 47 10.10 1.43 -4.76
CA GLU A 47 11.29 1.57 -3.93
C GLU A 47 12.11 2.81 -4.32
N HIS A 48 12.35 3.01 -5.62
CA HIS A 48 13.06 4.20 -6.10
C HIS A 48 12.33 5.49 -5.76
N ILE A 49 11.00 5.53 -5.90
CA ILE A 49 10.20 6.70 -5.53
C ILE A 49 10.33 6.98 -4.03
N ASN A 50 10.09 5.99 -3.18
CA ASN A 50 10.14 6.21 -1.74
C ASN A 50 11.54 6.57 -1.25
N TYR A 51 12.58 5.88 -1.74
CA TYR A 51 13.96 6.22 -1.42
C TYR A 51 14.23 7.70 -1.72
N THR A 52 13.91 8.14 -2.93
CA THR A 52 14.08 9.53 -3.41
C THR A 52 13.29 10.54 -2.56
N LEU A 53 12.06 10.21 -2.17
CA LEU A 53 11.20 11.10 -1.37
C LEU A 53 11.58 11.14 0.12
N THR A 54 12.19 10.07 0.65
CA THR A 54 12.66 10.00 2.04
C THR A 54 14.09 10.48 2.22
N ASP A 55 14.89 10.50 1.13
CA ASP A 55 16.26 10.95 1.18
C ASP A 55 16.31 12.48 1.32
N ASN A 56 16.58 12.92 2.55
CA ASN A 56 16.72 14.33 2.90
C ASN A 56 17.92 15.02 2.24
N ASN A 57 18.83 14.27 1.60
CA ASN A 57 19.96 14.83 0.87
C ASN A 57 19.61 15.31 -0.55
N GLN A 58 18.42 14.98 -1.07
CA GLN A 58 18.03 15.46 -2.39
C GLN A 58 17.59 16.93 -2.38
N THR A 59 18.34 17.75 -3.10
CA THR A 59 18.11 19.18 -3.27
C THR A 59 17.04 19.46 -4.31
N PHE A 60 15.78 19.11 -4.00
CA PHE A 60 14.64 19.61 -4.78
C PHE A 60 14.41 21.09 -4.53
N SER A 61 14.11 21.83 -5.61
CA SER A 61 13.61 23.20 -5.47
C SER A 61 12.29 23.23 -4.67
N PRO A 62 11.92 24.36 -4.03
CA PRO A 62 10.67 24.44 -3.26
C PRO A 62 9.41 24.07 -4.06
N SER A 63 9.33 24.50 -5.33
CA SER A 63 8.23 24.15 -6.22
C SER A 63 8.24 22.68 -6.61
N THR A 64 9.43 22.09 -6.83
CA THR A 64 9.58 20.65 -7.07
C THR A 64 9.11 19.84 -5.87
N ARG A 65 9.53 20.21 -4.65
CA ARG A 65 9.19 19.49 -3.42
C ARG A 65 7.69 19.41 -3.19
N HIS A 66 6.95 20.47 -3.51
CA HIS A 66 5.50 20.47 -3.40
C HIS A 66 4.81 19.56 -4.44
N ASN A 67 5.37 19.47 -5.64
CA ASN A 67 4.74 18.79 -6.77
C ASN A 67 5.23 17.36 -7.02
N ILE A 68 6.41 16.99 -6.52
CA ILE A 68 7.06 15.70 -6.83
C ILE A 68 6.29 14.50 -6.25
N GLY A 69 5.69 14.63 -5.07
CA GLY A 69 4.88 13.58 -4.45
C GLY A 69 3.61 13.21 -5.25
N PRO A 70 2.73 14.18 -5.59
CA PRO A 70 1.59 13.88 -6.45
C PRO A 70 2.01 13.47 -7.87
N ALA A 71 3.07 14.06 -8.42
CA ALA A 71 3.57 13.70 -9.75
C ALA A 71 4.11 12.26 -9.79
N SER A 72 4.86 11.83 -8.78
CA SER A 72 5.39 10.46 -8.70
C SER A 72 4.29 9.41 -8.55
N SER A 73 3.22 9.72 -7.78
CA SER A 73 2.05 8.86 -7.66
C SER A 73 1.35 8.64 -9.00
N LEU A 74 1.27 9.68 -9.83
CA LEU A 74 0.68 9.61 -11.17
C LEU A 74 1.61 8.93 -12.17
N LEU A 75 2.93 9.13 -12.05
CA LEU A 75 3.93 8.44 -12.86
C LEU A 75 3.84 6.93 -12.62
N PHE A 76 3.79 6.52 -11.35
CA PHE A 76 3.61 5.13 -10.96
C PHE A 76 2.37 4.54 -11.63
N GLN A 77 1.23 5.22 -11.51
CA GLN A 77 -0.01 4.77 -12.13
C GLN A 77 0.09 4.67 -13.66
N MET A 78 0.79 5.58 -14.31
CA MET A 78 1.00 5.52 -15.75
C MET A 78 1.85 4.29 -16.14
N GLN A 79 2.95 4.02 -15.42
CA GLN A 79 3.89 2.97 -15.78
C GLN A 79 3.42 1.57 -15.39
N THR A 80 2.68 1.43 -14.27
CA THR A 80 2.28 0.13 -13.72
C THR A 80 0.79 -0.18 -13.91
N GLY A 81 -0.03 0.83 -14.17
CA GLY A 81 -1.49 0.72 -14.17
C GLY A 81 -2.11 0.74 -12.76
N GLU A 82 -1.31 0.68 -11.70
CA GLU A 82 -1.78 0.58 -10.32
C GLU A 82 -1.77 1.94 -9.60
N VAL A 83 -2.67 2.14 -8.64
CA VAL A 83 -2.70 3.36 -7.84
C VAL A 83 -1.63 3.27 -6.74
N PHE A 84 -0.68 4.21 -6.72
CA PHE A 84 0.45 4.23 -5.77
C PHE A 84 0.03 4.01 -4.32
N ARG A 85 -1.05 4.67 -3.84
CA ARG A 85 -1.56 4.50 -2.46
C ARG A 85 -2.03 3.07 -2.17
N ASN A 86 -2.66 2.42 -3.15
CA ASN A 86 -3.10 1.04 -2.99
C ASN A 86 -1.90 0.10 -2.96
N TYR A 87 -0.90 0.36 -3.81
CA TYR A 87 0.34 -0.38 -3.82
C TYR A 87 1.12 -0.22 -2.51
N ASP A 88 1.32 1.02 -2.03
CA ASP A 88 1.96 1.32 -0.74
C ASP A 88 1.32 0.55 0.41
N ARG A 89 -0.01 0.58 0.46
CA ARG A 89 -0.78 -0.17 1.45
C ARG A 89 -0.47 -1.66 1.36
N ASN A 90 -0.44 -2.21 0.14
CA ASN A 90 -0.15 -3.63 -0.10
C ASN A 90 1.31 -4.02 0.21
N GLN A 91 2.27 -3.11 0.02
CA GLN A 91 3.68 -3.33 0.32
C GLN A 91 3.95 -3.44 1.81
N LYS A 92 3.21 -2.69 2.64
CA LYS A 92 3.26 -2.84 4.10
C LYS A 92 2.80 -4.21 4.59
N TYR A 93 2.15 -5.02 3.73
CA TYR A 93 1.78 -6.41 4.04
C TYR A 93 2.83 -7.44 3.58
N LYS A 94 3.84 -7.02 2.81
CA LYS A 94 4.89 -7.89 2.29
C LYS A 94 6.10 -8.05 3.22
N THR A 95 6.14 -7.38 4.39
CA THR A 95 7.19 -7.57 5.40
C THR A 95 7.09 -8.93 6.08
N THR A 96 7.48 -9.94 5.31
CA THR A 96 8.39 -11.06 5.56
C THR A 96 8.14 -12.06 6.68
N ARG A 97 7.29 -11.85 7.69
CA ARG A 97 7.06 -12.89 8.71
C ARG A 97 5.85 -13.79 8.43
N ASN A 98 4.82 -13.26 7.76
CA ASN A 98 3.51 -13.93 7.62
C ASN A 98 2.95 -13.97 6.19
N LYS A 99 3.82 -13.80 5.19
CA LYS A 99 3.41 -13.61 3.79
C LYS A 99 2.60 -14.78 3.24
N GLU A 100 3.03 -16.02 3.48
CA GLU A 100 2.35 -17.24 3.01
C GLU A 100 0.95 -17.36 3.61
N LEU A 101 0.81 -17.12 4.92
CA LEU A 101 -0.49 -17.12 5.60
C LEU A 101 -1.43 -16.02 5.08
N LEU A 102 -0.92 -14.83 4.80
CA LEU A 102 -1.71 -13.74 4.26
C LEU A 102 -2.16 -14.00 2.81
N GLU A 103 -1.32 -14.66 2.01
CA GLU A 103 -1.68 -15.11 0.65
C GLU A 103 -2.77 -16.18 0.69
N GLU A 104 -2.65 -17.16 1.60
CA GLU A 104 -3.66 -18.19 1.81
C GLU A 104 -4.97 -17.58 2.33
N PHE A 105 -4.90 -16.62 3.24
CA PHE A 105 -6.08 -15.89 3.74
C PHE A 105 -6.75 -15.05 2.66
N PHE A 106 -5.96 -14.40 1.80
CA PHE A 106 -6.49 -13.67 0.66
C PHE A 106 -7.23 -14.61 -0.30
N LYS A 107 -6.65 -15.78 -0.58
CA LYS A 107 -7.26 -16.83 -1.40
C LYS A 107 -8.56 -17.34 -0.79
N TYR A 108 -8.56 -17.70 0.49
CA TYR A 108 -9.78 -18.10 1.23
C TYR A 108 -10.87 -17.01 1.16
N SER A 109 -10.50 -15.75 1.35
CA SER A 109 -11.44 -14.63 1.31
C SER A 109 -12.08 -14.45 -0.07
N THR A 110 -11.28 -14.52 -1.13
CA THR A 110 -11.76 -14.27 -2.50
C THR A 110 -12.43 -15.49 -3.12
N GLU A 111 -11.90 -16.70 -2.89
CA GLU A 111 -12.37 -17.94 -3.52
C GLU A 111 -13.45 -18.66 -2.70
N PHE A 112 -13.40 -18.63 -1.37
CA PHE A 112 -14.36 -19.32 -0.51
C PHE A 112 -15.43 -18.39 0.07
N LYS A 113 -15.03 -17.24 0.65
CA LYS A 113 -16.00 -16.24 1.16
C LYS A 113 -16.63 -15.40 0.04
N HIS A 114 -16.10 -15.49 -1.18
CA HIS A 114 -16.55 -14.73 -2.35
C HIS A 114 -16.65 -13.22 -2.12
N ILE A 115 -15.76 -12.65 -1.30
CA ILE A 115 -15.71 -11.20 -1.09
C ILE A 115 -14.82 -10.53 -2.15
N THR A 116 -15.06 -9.24 -2.39
CA THR A 116 -14.27 -8.48 -3.36
C THR A 116 -12.79 -8.46 -2.98
N SER A 117 -11.89 -8.40 -3.97
CA SER A 117 -10.45 -8.30 -3.72
C SER A 117 -10.11 -7.12 -2.81
N MET A 118 -10.82 -5.99 -2.95
CA MET A 118 -10.64 -4.81 -2.09
C MET A 118 -11.02 -5.10 -0.63
N SER A 119 -12.11 -5.84 -0.40
CA SER A 119 -12.52 -6.29 0.94
C SER A 119 -11.55 -7.31 1.52
N ALA A 120 -11.10 -8.28 0.72
CA ALA A 120 -10.11 -9.28 1.12
C ALA A 120 -8.78 -8.62 1.53
N THR A 121 -8.30 -7.63 0.78
CA THR A 121 -7.12 -6.83 1.15
C THR A 121 -7.30 -6.13 2.51
N ALA A 122 -8.50 -5.64 2.80
CA ALA A 122 -8.77 -5.01 4.11
C ALA A 122 -8.79 -6.05 5.24
N GLU A 123 -9.29 -7.26 5.03
CA GLU A 123 -9.21 -8.33 6.03
C GLU A 123 -7.76 -8.79 6.27
N CYS A 124 -6.97 -8.97 5.21
CA CYS A 124 -5.53 -9.24 5.31
C CYS A 124 -4.79 -8.14 6.08
N HIS A 125 -5.20 -6.87 5.93
CA HIS A 125 -4.63 -5.76 6.70
C HIS A 125 -4.87 -5.93 8.20
N HIS A 126 -6.11 -6.21 8.59
CA HIS A 126 -6.46 -6.39 10.00
C HIS A 126 -5.65 -7.52 10.63
N ILE A 127 -5.49 -8.62 9.88
CA ILE A 127 -4.70 -9.77 10.29
C ILE A 127 -3.23 -9.40 10.41
N SER A 128 -2.61 -8.80 9.39
CA SER A 128 -1.20 -8.40 9.43
C SER A 128 -0.88 -7.54 10.65
N VAL A 129 -1.72 -6.55 10.94
CA VAL A 129 -1.52 -5.64 12.09
C VAL A 129 -1.67 -6.37 13.43
N PHE A 130 -2.52 -7.40 13.49
CA PHE A 130 -2.61 -8.28 14.65
C PHE A 130 -1.36 -9.16 14.78
N LEU A 131 -0.91 -9.78 13.69
CA LEU A 131 0.26 -10.66 13.71
C LEU A 131 1.54 -9.91 14.08
N ASP A 132 1.71 -8.68 13.61
CA ASP A 132 2.86 -7.83 13.95
C ASP A 132 2.87 -7.40 15.41
N SER A 133 1.73 -7.49 16.11
CA SER A 133 1.62 -7.16 17.54
C SER A 133 1.95 -8.31 18.48
N LEU A 134 2.07 -9.54 17.95
CA LEU A 134 2.37 -10.73 18.73
C LEU A 134 3.89 -10.86 18.88
N ASP A 135 4.39 -10.87 20.13
CA ASP A 135 5.82 -11.08 20.43
C ASP A 135 6.35 -12.42 19.87
N SER A 136 5.49 -13.44 19.82
CA SER A 136 5.76 -14.74 19.19
C SER A 136 4.52 -15.28 18.48
N ILE A 137 4.71 -15.74 17.25
CA ILE A 137 3.65 -16.38 16.46
C ILE A 137 3.47 -17.81 16.98
N PRO A 138 2.24 -18.23 17.33
CA PRO A 138 1.96 -19.63 17.65
C PRO A 138 2.29 -20.53 16.45
N ASN A 139 3.03 -21.63 16.68
CA ASN A 139 3.24 -22.66 15.66
C ASN A 139 1.93 -23.37 15.28
N ASP A 140 0.91 -23.26 16.13
CA ASP A 140 -0.43 -23.79 15.92
C ASP A 140 -1.46 -22.69 16.19
N TRP A 141 -2.13 -22.25 15.13
CA TRP A 141 -3.14 -21.20 15.18
C TRP A 141 -4.41 -21.62 15.94
N SER A 142 -4.58 -22.91 16.22
CA SER A 142 -5.65 -23.38 17.13
C SER A 142 -5.41 -23.01 18.60
N MET A 143 -4.19 -22.56 18.94
CA MET A 143 -3.87 -22.03 20.27
C MET A 143 -4.31 -20.58 20.49
N LEU A 144 -4.73 -19.87 19.43
CA LEU A 144 -5.31 -18.54 19.58
C LEU A 144 -6.71 -18.65 20.17
N THR A 145 -6.84 -18.21 21.41
CA THR A 145 -8.12 -18.20 22.10
C THR A 145 -8.90 -16.92 21.78
N ALA A 146 -10.23 -16.98 21.97
CA ALA A 146 -11.06 -15.79 21.90
C ALA A 146 -10.61 -14.71 22.92
N GLU A 147 -9.96 -15.11 24.02
CA GLU A 147 -9.44 -14.19 25.04
C GLU A 147 -8.23 -13.40 24.53
N ASP A 148 -7.32 -14.04 23.77
CA ASP A 148 -6.15 -13.35 23.19
C ASP A 148 -6.59 -12.28 22.18
N ILE A 149 -7.61 -12.60 21.37
CA ILE A 149 -8.23 -11.65 20.44
C ILE A 149 -8.92 -10.51 21.21
N ASN A 150 -9.63 -10.83 22.29
CA ASN A 150 -10.32 -9.85 23.11
C ASN A 150 -9.36 -8.89 23.83
N GLN A 151 -8.27 -9.43 24.39
CA GLN A 151 -7.20 -8.68 25.04
C GLN A 151 -6.55 -7.70 24.05
N TYR A 152 -6.15 -8.19 22.87
CA TYR A 152 -5.59 -7.36 21.81
C TYR A 152 -6.55 -6.26 21.35
N VAL A 153 -7.81 -6.62 21.13
CA VAL A 153 -8.82 -5.67 20.66
C VAL A 153 -9.09 -4.58 21.71
N CYS A 154 -9.16 -4.94 22.99
CA CYS A 154 -9.36 -3.99 24.08
C CYS A 154 -8.15 -3.06 24.28
N THR A 155 -6.92 -3.57 24.09
CA THR A 155 -5.70 -2.76 24.23
C THR A 155 -5.46 -1.84 23.02
N VAL A 156 -5.65 -2.31 21.79
CA VAL A 156 -5.34 -1.53 20.58
C VAL A 156 -6.47 -0.58 20.19
N PHE A 157 -7.73 -0.94 20.43
CA PHE A 157 -8.88 -0.12 20.02
C PHE A 157 -9.53 0.68 21.16
N GLN A 158 -8.83 0.86 22.27
CA GLN A 158 -9.31 1.53 23.48
C GLN A 158 -9.87 2.96 23.22
N ASN A 159 -9.47 3.60 22.11
CA ASN A 159 -9.88 4.94 21.71
C ASN A 159 -10.60 5.02 20.33
N THR A 160 -11.08 3.90 19.76
CA THR A 160 -11.70 3.88 18.41
C THR A 160 -13.22 3.64 18.47
N LYS A 161 -13.95 4.15 17.46
CA LYS A 161 -15.42 3.97 17.36
C LYS A 161 -15.80 2.49 17.23
N ALA A 162 -16.84 2.06 17.98
CA ALA A 162 -17.34 0.68 18.04
C ALA A 162 -17.61 0.02 16.66
N SER A 163 -17.97 0.80 15.64
CA SER A 163 -18.24 0.29 14.29
C SER A 163 -17.00 -0.24 13.57
N SER A 164 -15.80 0.25 13.90
CA SER A 164 -14.53 -0.25 13.34
C SER A 164 -14.10 -1.56 13.99
N ILE A 165 -14.43 -1.74 15.27
CA ILE A 165 -14.03 -2.90 16.08
C ILE A 165 -14.69 -4.20 15.57
N GLY A 166 -15.98 -4.16 15.21
CA GLY A 166 -16.68 -5.35 14.71
C GLY A 166 -16.12 -5.93 13.41
N ARG A 167 -15.60 -5.08 12.52
CA ARG A 167 -14.93 -5.51 11.28
C ARG A 167 -13.58 -6.16 11.55
N TYR A 168 -12.81 -5.63 12.52
CA TYR A 168 -11.56 -6.24 12.96
C TYR A 168 -11.80 -7.61 13.59
N ILE A 169 -12.75 -7.74 14.52
CA ILE A 169 -13.08 -9.01 15.16
C ILE A 169 -13.48 -10.07 14.13
N THR A 170 -14.33 -9.72 13.16
CA THR A 170 -14.78 -10.66 12.11
C THR A 170 -13.62 -11.19 11.26
N SER A 171 -12.67 -10.30 10.91
CA SER A 171 -11.46 -10.71 10.17
C SER A 171 -10.57 -11.63 11.02
N LEU A 172 -10.39 -11.32 12.31
CA LEU A 172 -9.58 -12.14 13.22
C LEU A 172 -10.20 -13.51 13.49
N THR A 173 -11.52 -13.60 13.69
CA THR A 173 -12.19 -14.91 13.83
C THR A 173 -12.16 -15.71 12.53
N SER A 174 -12.02 -15.07 11.37
CA SER A 174 -11.90 -15.79 10.09
C SER A 174 -10.56 -16.51 9.95
N ILE A 175 -9.49 -16.04 10.62
CA ILE A 175 -8.14 -16.61 10.48
C ILE A 175 -8.05 -18.03 11.02
N THR A 176 -8.84 -18.38 12.05
CA THR A 176 -8.86 -19.71 12.66
C THR A 176 -9.49 -20.78 11.77
N ASN A 177 -10.09 -20.39 10.64
CA ASN A 177 -10.68 -21.31 9.66
C ASN A 177 -9.72 -21.70 8.53
N ILE A 178 -8.51 -21.15 8.52
CA ILE A 178 -7.47 -21.49 7.55
C ILE A 178 -6.64 -22.63 8.13
N LYS A 179 -6.57 -23.74 7.39
CA LYS A 179 -5.88 -24.98 7.73
C LYS A 179 -5.02 -25.43 6.56
#